data_AF-A0A243BA85-F1
#
_entry.id   AF-A0A243BA85-F1
#
_cell.length_a   1.000
_cell.length_b   1.000
_cell.length_c   1.000
_cell.angle_alpha   90.00
_cell.angle_beta   90.00
_cell.angle_gamma   90.00
#
_symmetry.space_group_name_H-M   'P 1'
#
loop_
_entity.id
_entity.type
_entity.pdbx_description
1 polymer ?
#
loop_
_entity_poly.entity_id
_entity_poly.type
_entity_poly.pdbx_seq_one_letter_code
_entity_poly.pdbx_strand_id
1 'polypeptide(L)'
;MDCEGYCQYKSNPEGCTVYSLRKDCFSKKQKVMTHRMWEKYKDIARKNKLMATRKKLYKVRGSTIERSFADAKGIYGYRYARFRGMKSVQMQAYLTTACQSMKKIALHLTKKGLVAGYFYKVYDFIWFSFTKIKKDYRLLGIPKGFPTICNLSSAFSGNT
;
A
#
# COMPACT_ATOMS: atom_id res chain seq x y z
N MET A 1 16.95 22.34 21.06
CA MET A 1 16.73 21.16 20.20
C MET A 1 18.06 20.85 19.59
N ASP A 2 18.55 19.63 19.78
CA ASP A 2 19.89 19.26 19.31
C ASP A 2 19.79 18.86 17.83
N CYS A 3 20.80 19.21 17.01
CA CYS A 3 20.85 18.89 15.58
C CYS A 3 20.77 17.39 15.28
N GLU A 4 20.94 16.54 16.31
CA GLU A 4 20.90 15.09 16.25
C GLU A 4 19.49 14.49 16.52
N GLY A 5 18.46 15.32 16.74
CA GLY A 5 17.06 14.87 16.86
C GLY A 5 16.65 14.35 18.26
N TYR A 6 17.41 14.71 19.28
CA TYR A 6 17.11 14.40 20.68
C TYR A 6 16.38 15.57 21.36
N CYS A 7 15.39 15.23 22.17
CA CYS A 7 14.72 16.14 23.09
C CYS A 7 15.22 15.85 24.51
N GLN A 8 15.76 16.89 25.16
CA GLN A 8 16.17 16.85 26.55
C GLN A 8 15.08 17.47 27.42
N TYR A 9 14.64 16.73 28.44
CA TYR A 9 13.69 17.22 29.43
C TYR A 9 14.41 17.44 30.75
N LYS A 10 14.23 18.65 31.31
CA LYS A 10 14.70 19.04 32.64
C LYS A 10 13.48 19.41 33.48
N SER A 11 13.45 18.98 34.73
CA SER A 11 12.40 19.34 35.66
C SER A 11 12.53 20.83 36.06
N ASN A 12 11.41 21.57 36.02
CA ASN A 12 11.40 22.95 36.52
C ASN A 12 11.23 22.94 38.05
N PRO A 13 12.15 23.54 38.83
CA PRO A 13 12.02 23.65 40.29
C PRO A 13 10.79 24.42 40.76
N GLU A 14 10.23 25.33 39.96
CA GLU A 14 9.05 26.12 40.33
C GLU A 14 7.73 25.34 40.27
N GLY A 15 7.66 24.31 39.43
CA GLY A 15 6.46 23.46 39.29
C GLY A 15 6.39 22.28 40.26
N CYS A 16 7.35 22.15 41.19
CA CYS A 16 7.39 21.03 42.13
C CYS A 16 6.50 21.32 43.36
N THR A 17 5.39 20.60 43.48
CA THR A 17 4.46 20.70 44.62
C THR A 17 4.96 19.97 45.88
N VAL A 18 5.87 19.01 45.73
CA VAL A 18 6.43 18.23 46.85
C VAL A 18 7.66 18.95 47.41
N TYR A 19 7.41 19.84 48.36
CA TYR A 19 8.45 20.68 48.96
C TYR A 19 9.51 19.89 49.73
N SER A 20 9.13 18.80 50.41
CA SER A 20 9.99 18.06 51.34
C SER A 20 11.22 17.41 50.69
N LEU A 21 11.12 16.99 49.42
CA LEU A 21 12.22 16.37 48.68
C LEU A 21 12.92 17.34 47.73
N ARG A 22 12.51 18.61 47.69
CA ARG A 22 13.01 19.62 46.75
C ARG A 22 14.52 19.85 46.90
N LYS A 23 15.01 19.84 48.14
CA LYS A 23 16.44 20.00 48.43
C LYS A 23 17.26 18.85 47.84
N ASP A 24 16.74 17.62 47.85
CA ASP A 24 17.42 16.44 47.31
C ASP A 24 17.27 16.31 45.78
N CYS A 25 16.08 16.65 45.25
CA CYS A 25 15.79 16.57 43.82
C CYS A 25 16.60 17.57 42.96
N PHE A 26 17.01 18.70 43.51
CA PHE A 26 17.64 19.80 42.76
C PHE A 26 19.06 20.16 43.23
N SER A 27 19.67 19.36 44.12
CA SER A 27 20.87 19.77 44.87
C SER A 27 22.15 19.90 44.03
N LYS A 28 22.47 18.94 43.15
CA LYS A 28 23.80 18.90 42.48
C LYS A 28 23.82 18.35 41.04
N LYS A 29 22.93 17.42 40.67
CA LYS A 29 22.81 16.91 39.29
C LYS A 29 21.34 16.67 38.94
N GLN A 30 20.74 17.63 38.24
CA GLN A 30 19.40 17.41 37.68
C GLN A 30 19.46 16.27 36.67
N LYS A 31 18.59 15.27 36.83
CA LYS A 31 18.47 14.17 35.87
C LYS A 31 17.91 14.72 34.56
N VAL A 32 18.76 14.77 33.53
CA VAL A 32 18.34 15.11 32.18
C VAL A 32 17.81 13.84 31.51
N MET A 33 16.51 13.80 31.23
CA MET A 33 15.92 12.69 30.48
C MET A 33 16.03 12.99 29.00
N THR A 34 16.73 12.13 28.27
CA THR A 34 16.95 12.28 26.83
C THR A 34 16.07 11.28 26.09
N HIS A 35 15.17 11.76 25.23
CA HIS A 35 14.37 10.93 24.36
C HIS A 35 14.52 11.36 22.91
N ARG A 36 14.53 10.41 21.98
CA ARG A 36 14.40 10.76 20.56
C ARG A 36 12.98 11.27 20.30
N MET A 37 12.83 12.28 19.45
CA MET A 37 11.53 12.90 19.16
C MET A 37 10.48 11.88 18.71
N TRP A 38 10.87 10.91 17.87
CA TRP A 38 9.98 9.86 17.39
C TRP A 38 9.61 8.78 18.42
N GLU A 39 10.22 8.78 19.60
CA GLU A 39 9.94 7.75 20.61
C GLU A 39 8.51 7.85 21.14
N LYS A 40 8.01 9.08 21.34
CA LYS A 40 6.61 9.33 21.70
C LYS A 40 5.64 8.78 20.66
N TYR A 41 5.92 8.97 19.38
CA TYR A 41 5.09 8.46 18.30
C TYR A 41 5.16 6.92 18.19
N LYS A 42 6.33 6.32 18.45
CA LYS A 42 6.47 4.86 18.58
C LYS A 42 5.62 4.32 19.72
N ASP A 43 5.60 4.98 20.88
CA ASP A 43 4.77 4.58 22.02
C ASP A 43 3.28 4.68 21.72
N ILE A 44 2.84 5.76 21.07
CA ILE A 44 1.46 5.89 20.59
C ILE A 44 1.12 4.75 19.62
N ALA A 45 2.01 4.42 18.68
CA ALA A 45 1.82 3.31 17.76
C ALA A 45 1.73 1.95 18.47
N ARG A 46 2.57 1.70 19.49
CA ARG A 46 2.51 0.47 20.32
C ARG A 46 1.18 0.36 21.06
N LYS A 47 0.75 1.44 21.72
CA LYS A 47 -0.56 1.50 22.40
C LYS A 47 -1.71 1.24 21.43
N ASN A 48 -1.65 1.88 20.26
CA ASN A 48 -2.64 1.68 19.20
C ASN A 48 -2.68 0.22 18.71
N LYS A 49 -1.54 -0.48 18.62
CA LYS A 49 -1.51 -1.90 18.21
C LYS A 49 -2.26 -2.82 19.18
N LEU A 50 -2.31 -2.47 20.47
CA LEU A 50 -2.99 -3.26 21.50
C LEU A 50 -4.52 -3.11 21.45
N MET A 51 -5.02 -1.99 20.91
CA MET A 51 -6.45 -1.71 20.82
C MET A 51 -7.20 -2.79 20.02
N ALA A 52 -8.33 -3.27 20.55
CA ALA A 52 -9.15 -4.30 19.90
C ALA A 52 -9.60 -3.90 18.49
N THR A 53 -10.01 -2.65 18.28
CA THR A 53 -10.40 -2.11 16.97
C THR A 53 -9.26 -2.19 15.96
N ARG A 54 -8.03 -1.86 16.38
CA ARG A 54 -6.84 -1.93 15.51
C ARG A 54 -6.48 -3.38 15.20
N LYS A 55 -6.56 -4.30 16.16
CA LYS A 55 -6.37 -5.74 15.90
C LYS A 55 -7.36 -6.27 14.85
N LYS A 56 -8.64 -5.87 14.91
CA LYS A 56 -9.64 -6.21 13.89
C LYS A 56 -9.26 -5.64 12.52
N LEU A 57 -8.90 -4.36 12.43
CA LEU A 57 -8.46 -3.72 11.18
C LEU A 57 -7.21 -4.37 10.59
N TYR A 58 -6.23 -4.74 11.44
CA TYR A 58 -5.02 -5.44 11.00
C TYR A 58 -5.33 -6.79 10.36
N LYS A 59 -6.31 -7.56 10.88
CA LYS A 59 -6.77 -8.81 10.25
C LYS A 59 -7.36 -8.58 8.85
N VAL A 60 -8.15 -7.53 8.68
CA VAL A 60 -8.79 -7.18 7.39
C VAL A 60 -7.78 -6.62 6.38
N ARG A 61 -6.67 -6.05 6.84
CA ARG A 61 -5.64 -5.45 5.97
C ARG A 61 -5.04 -6.47 5.00
N GLY A 62 -4.83 -7.70 5.45
CA GLY A 62 -4.27 -8.79 4.63
C GLY A 62 -5.15 -9.12 3.42
N SER A 63 -6.46 -9.22 3.63
CA SER A 63 -7.41 -9.56 2.57
C SER A 63 -7.75 -8.39 1.63
N THR A 64 -7.54 -7.15 2.08
CA THR A 64 -7.90 -5.95 1.31
C THR A 64 -6.68 -5.26 0.73
N ILE A 65 -5.95 -4.53 1.57
CA ILE A 65 -4.83 -3.66 1.19
C ILE A 65 -3.66 -4.49 0.66
N GLU A 66 -3.22 -5.50 1.41
CA GLU A 66 -2.07 -6.31 1.01
C GLU A 66 -2.36 -7.12 -0.24
N ARG A 67 -3.62 -7.58 -0.42
CA ARG A 67 -4.04 -8.22 -1.68
C ARG A 67 -3.97 -7.25 -2.88
N SER A 68 -4.43 -6.01 -2.74
CA SER A 68 -4.28 -5.01 -3.82
C SER A 68 -2.82 -4.68 -4.14
N PHE A 69 -1.94 -4.68 -3.14
CA PHE A 69 -0.50 -4.51 -3.37
C PHE A 69 0.13 -5.72 -4.05
N ALA A 70 -0.29 -6.93 -3.70
CA ALA A 70 0.15 -8.16 -4.37
C ALA A 70 -0.26 -8.15 -5.86
N ASP A 71 -1.51 -7.78 -6.14
CA ASP A 71 -2.02 -7.61 -7.51
C ASP A 71 -1.21 -6.54 -8.26
N ALA A 72 -0.97 -5.37 -7.64
CA ALA A 72 -0.09 -4.33 -8.19
C ALA A 72 1.28 -4.89 -8.59
N LYS A 73 1.95 -5.59 -7.65
CA LYS A 73 3.28 -6.16 -7.86
C LYS A 73 3.33 -7.18 -8.98
N GLY A 74 2.35 -8.08 -9.04
CA GLY A 74 2.26 -9.14 -10.05
C GLY A 74 1.70 -8.65 -11.38
N ILE A 75 0.41 -8.36 -11.41
CA ILE A 75 -0.37 -8.09 -12.63
C ILE A 75 0.07 -6.80 -13.31
N TYR A 76 0.27 -5.74 -12.53
CA TYR A 76 0.58 -4.41 -13.07
C TYR A 76 2.09 -4.14 -13.19
N GLY A 77 2.91 -5.15 -12.88
CA GLY A 77 4.35 -5.14 -13.16
C GLY A 77 5.19 -4.29 -12.22
N TYR A 78 4.73 -3.96 -11.00
CA TYR A 78 5.53 -3.23 -10.01
C TYR A 78 6.71 -4.04 -9.44
N ARG A 79 6.84 -5.33 -9.81
CA ARG A 79 8.02 -6.13 -9.46
C ARG A 79 9.31 -5.60 -10.12
N TYR A 80 9.20 -4.96 -11.28
CA TYR A 80 10.35 -4.45 -12.03
C TYR A 80 10.11 -2.98 -12.40
N ALA A 81 11.17 -2.16 -12.34
CA ALA A 81 11.11 -0.77 -12.78
C ALA A 81 11.08 -0.72 -14.32
N ARG A 82 9.87 -0.71 -14.89
CA ARG A 82 9.66 -0.71 -16.36
C ARG A 82 9.91 0.66 -17.00
N PHE A 83 9.60 1.73 -16.28
CA PHE A 83 9.74 3.10 -16.78
C PHE A 83 10.91 3.81 -16.09
N ARG A 84 11.57 4.71 -16.83
CA ARG A 84 12.62 5.58 -16.31
C ARG A 84 12.08 6.99 -16.07
N GLY A 85 12.49 7.60 -14.96
CA GLY A 85 12.09 8.95 -14.55
C GLY A 85 10.85 8.98 -13.64
N MET A 86 10.77 10.01 -12.80
CA MET A 86 9.71 10.12 -11.78
C MET A 86 8.30 10.27 -12.38
N LYS A 87 8.16 11.10 -13.42
CA LYS A 87 6.86 11.40 -14.05
C LYS A 87 6.20 10.15 -14.67
N SER A 88 7.00 9.30 -15.30
CA SER A 88 6.51 8.08 -15.96
C SER A 88 6.08 7.01 -14.93
N VAL A 89 6.86 6.85 -13.85
CA VAL A 89 6.49 5.96 -12.73
C VAL A 89 5.22 6.46 -12.02
N GLN A 90 5.09 7.77 -11.83
CA GLN A 90 3.86 8.37 -11.27
C GLN A 90 2.65 8.11 -12.16
N MET A 91 2.78 8.25 -13.48
CA MET A 91 1.71 7.95 -14.41
C MET A 91 1.27 6.47 -14.33
N GLN A 92 2.23 5.54 -14.24
CA GLN A 92 1.92 4.12 -14.02
C GLN A 92 1.14 3.91 -12.71
N ALA A 93 1.51 4.61 -11.64
CA ALA A 93 0.84 4.58 -10.33
C ALA A 93 -0.62 5.04 -10.42
N TYR A 94 -0.86 6.18 -11.08
CA TYR A 94 -2.20 6.72 -11.23
C TYR A 94 -3.09 5.80 -12.07
N LEU A 95 -2.62 5.33 -13.22
CA LEU A 95 -3.39 4.44 -14.09
C LEU A 95 -3.71 3.11 -13.39
N THR A 96 -2.73 2.52 -12.70
CA THR A 96 -2.94 1.26 -11.97
C THR A 96 -3.99 1.44 -10.86
N THR A 97 -3.88 2.54 -10.11
CA THR A 97 -4.81 2.85 -9.01
C THR A 97 -6.22 3.09 -9.53
N ALA A 98 -6.37 3.79 -10.66
CA ALA A 98 -7.65 4.01 -11.32
C ALA A 98 -8.29 2.67 -11.72
N CYS A 99 -7.53 1.78 -12.38
CA CYS A 99 -8.00 0.46 -12.78
C CYS A 99 -8.43 -0.40 -11.58
N GLN A 100 -7.62 -0.42 -10.50
CA GLN A 100 -7.97 -1.14 -9.28
C GLN A 100 -9.23 -0.58 -8.60
N SER A 101 -9.40 0.74 -8.63
CA SER A 101 -10.58 1.41 -8.08
C SER A 101 -11.84 1.05 -8.88
N MET A 102 -11.77 1.07 -10.21
CA MET A 102 -12.87 0.64 -11.09
C MET A 102 -13.25 -0.83 -10.84
N LYS A 103 -12.26 -1.74 -10.76
CA LYS A 103 -12.48 -3.16 -10.41
C LYS A 103 -13.19 -3.30 -9.07
N LYS A 104 -12.77 -2.52 -8.06
CA LYS A 104 -13.35 -2.56 -6.72
C LYS A 104 -14.81 -2.08 -6.72
N ILE A 105 -15.11 -0.99 -7.44
CA ILE A 105 -16.48 -0.47 -7.59
C ILE A 105 -17.37 -1.51 -8.27
N ALA A 106 -16.92 -2.08 -9.40
CA ALA A 106 -17.67 -3.09 -10.12
C ALA A 106 -17.98 -4.31 -9.24
N LEU A 107 -16.98 -4.85 -8.54
CA LEU A 107 -17.18 -5.97 -7.61
C LEU A 107 -18.15 -5.63 -6.47
N HIS A 108 -18.12 -4.40 -5.96
CA HIS A 108 -19.02 -3.97 -4.90
C HIS A 108 -20.47 -3.84 -5.38
N LEU A 109 -20.67 -3.29 -6.58
CA LEU A 109 -22.00 -3.17 -7.20
C LEU A 109 -22.59 -4.56 -7.53
N THR A 110 -21.77 -5.49 -8.03
CA THR A 110 -22.18 -6.88 -8.27
C THR A 110 -22.57 -7.59 -6.97
N LYS A 111 -21.79 -7.43 -5.90
CA LYS A 111 -22.12 -8.01 -4.58
C LYS A 111 -23.43 -7.46 -4.00
N LYS A 112 -23.77 -6.21 -4.29
CA LYS A 112 -25.04 -5.59 -3.89
C LYS A 112 -26.24 -6.03 -4.74
N GLY A 113 -26.03 -6.82 -5.79
CA GLY A 113 -27.10 -7.26 -6.70
C GLY A 113 -27.67 -6.16 -7.58
N LEU A 114 -27.06 -4.97 -7.60
CA LEU A 114 -27.55 -3.81 -8.37
C LEU A 114 -27.22 -3.91 -9.86
N VAL A 115 -26.28 -4.78 -10.22
CA VAL A 115 -25.84 -5.00 -11.61
C VAL A 115 -25.95 -6.50 -11.88
N ALA A 116 -26.99 -6.88 -12.63
CA ALA A 116 -27.17 -8.25 -13.09
C ALA A 116 -26.07 -8.60 -14.12
N GLY A 117 -25.09 -9.41 -13.72
CA GLY A 117 -24.39 -10.38 -14.60
C GLY A 117 -23.82 -9.93 -15.95
N TYR A 118 -23.57 -8.65 -16.23
CA TYR A 118 -23.01 -8.22 -17.54
C TYR A 118 -21.52 -8.51 -17.74
N PHE A 119 -20.87 -9.25 -16.84
CA PHE A 119 -19.44 -9.58 -16.99
C PHE A 119 -19.20 -10.62 -18.10
N TYR A 120 -20.06 -11.63 -18.26
CA TYR A 120 -19.83 -12.71 -19.24
C TYR A 120 -19.93 -12.20 -20.69
N LYS A 121 -20.87 -11.30 -20.99
CA LYS A 121 -21.04 -10.75 -22.35
C LYS A 121 -19.91 -9.83 -22.80
N VAL A 122 -19.27 -9.11 -21.89
CA VAL A 122 -18.13 -8.23 -22.22
C VAL A 122 -16.87 -9.05 -22.49
N TYR A 123 -16.64 -10.13 -21.75
CA TYR A 123 -15.52 -11.04 -22.02
C TYR A 123 -15.64 -11.73 -23.37
N ASP A 124 -16.84 -12.18 -23.76
CA ASP A 124 -17.07 -12.76 -25.09
C ASP A 124 -16.82 -11.75 -26.21
N PHE A 125 -17.21 -10.49 -26.03
CA PHE A 125 -17.01 -9.43 -27.02
C PHE A 125 -15.53 -9.04 -27.18
N ILE A 126 -14.81 -8.92 -26.07
CA ILE A 126 -13.37 -8.65 -26.09
C ILE A 126 -12.60 -9.87 -26.64
N TRP A 127 -13.00 -11.10 -26.29
CA TRP A 127 -12.46 -12.33 -26.87
C TRP A 127 -12.66 -12.38 -28.39
N PHE A 128 -13.86 -12.06 -28.88
CA PHE A 128 -14.15 -12.00 -30.32
C PHE A 128 -13.32 -10.93 -31.04
N SER A 129 -13.08 -9.79 -30.39
CA SER A 129 -12.22 -8.74 -30.93
C SER A 129 -10.75 -9.17 -30.95
N PHE A 130 -10.26 -9.84 -29.90
CA PHE A 130 -8.91 -10.40 -29.83
C PHE A 130 -8.68 -11.57 -30.80
N THR A 131 -9.69 -12.41 -31.08
CA THR A 131 -9.59 -13.47 -32.11
C THR A 131 -9.60 -12.91 -33.53
N LYS A 132 -10.21 -11.75 -33.75
CA LYS A 132 -10.16 -11.01 -35.02
C LYS A 132 -8.79 -10.35 -35.23
N ILE A 133 -8.31 -9.61 -34.24
CA ILE A 133 -6.93 -9.03 -34.22
C ILE A 133 -5.90 -10.17 -34.40
N LYS A 134 -6.07 -11.26 -33.62
CA LYS A 134 -5.75 -12.69 -33.90
C LYS A 134 -5.20 -13.08 -35.27
N LYS A 135 -6.09 -12.79 -36.22
CA LYS A 135 -6.14 -13.33 -37.57
C LYS A 135 -5.47 -12.36 -38.53
N ASP A 136 -5.57 -11.06 -38.25
CA ASP A 136 -5.03 -9.98 -39.06
C ASP A 136 -3.49 -9.91 -38.97
N TYR A 137 -2.90 -10.15 -37.79
CA TYR A 137 -1.43 -10.23 -37.64
C TYR A 137 -0.81 -11.56 -38.11
N ARG A 138 -1.63 -12.55 -38.47
CA ARG A 138 -1.16 -13.82 -39.05
C ARG A 138 -1.11 -13.75 -40.58
N LEU A 139 -1.86 -12.84 -41.19
CA LEU A 139 -1.89 -12.57 -42.64
C LEU A 139 -0.86 -11.51 -43.08
N LEU A 140 -0.44 -10.64 -42.17
CA LEU A 140 0.64 -9.68 -42.38
C LEU A 140 1.90 -10.23 -41.71
N GLY A 141 2.83 -10.75 -42.50
CA GLY A 141 4.09 -11.31 -42.03
C GLY A 141 4.77 -10.47 -40.94
N ILE A 142 5.38 -11.17 -39.99
CA ILE A 142 6.04 -10.69 -38.77
C ILE A 142 6.79 -9.36 -38.99
N PRO A 143 6.38 -8.24 -38.36
CA PRO A 143 7.26 -7.10 -38.17
C PRO A 143 8.29 -7.45 -37.08
N LYS A 144 9.56 -7.60 -37.47
CA LYS A 144 10.71 -7.75 -36.57
C LYS A 144 10.81 -6.49 -35.70
N GLY A 145 10.43 -6.56 -34.43
CA GLY A 145 10.66 -5.45 -33.50
C GLY A 145 9.79 -5.33 -32.25
N PHE A 146 8.94 -6.32 -31.91
CA PHE A 146 8.17 -6.27 -30.66
C PHE A 146 8.77 -7.21 -29.60
N PRO A 147 9.05 -6.74 -28.36
CA PRO A 147 9.62 -7.59 -27.33
C PRO A 147 8.62 -8.72 -27.02
N THR A 148 9.13 -9.95 -27.12
CA THR A 148 8.44 -11.19 -26.82
C THR A 148 7.71 -11.08 -25.47
N ILE A 149 6.38 -11.00 -25.53
CA ILE A 149 5.51 -11.28 -24.39
C ILE A 149 5.58 -12.79 -24.19
N CYS A 150 6.65 -13.23 -23.51
CA CYS A 150 6.78 -14.60 -23.07
C CYS A 150 5.74 -14.86 -21.98
N ASN A 151 4.85 -15.80 -22.28
CA ASN A 151 4.09 -16.66 -21.37
C ASN A 151 2.94 -16.01 -20.59
N LEU A 152 1.87 -15.68 -21.31
CA LEU A 152 0.50 -15.61 -20.77
C LEU A 152 -0.33 -16.83 -21.21
N SER A 153 0.25 -18.04 -21.16
CA SER A 153 -0.48 -19.30 -21.45
C SER A 153 -0.55 -20.26 -20.27
N SER A 154 0.06 -19.96 -19.12
CA SER A 154 0.07 -20.86 -17.95
C SER A 154 -0.84 -20.44 -16.80
N ALA A 155 -1.66 -19.40 -16.96
CA ALA A 155 -2.47 -18.85 -15.85
C ALA A 155 -3.96 -19.27 -15.83
N PHE A 156 -4.42 -20.12 -16.75
CA PHE A 156 -5.85 -20.47 -16.90
C PHE A 156 -6.18 -21.97 -16.96
N SER A 157 -5.30 -22.85 -16.49
CA SER A 157 -5.65 -24.26 -16.23
C SER A 157 -5.14 -24.68 -14.87
N GLY A 158 -6.07 -24.98 -13.96
CA GLY A 158 -5.78 -25.44 -12.60
C GLY A 158 -6.86 -25.07 -11.59
N ASN A 159 -8.11 -25.48 -11.85
CA ASN A 159 -9.16 -25.62 -10.84
C ASN A 159 -8.91 -26.91 -10.06
N THR A 160 -8.82 -26.82 -8.74
CA THR A 160 -9.48 -27.69 -7.75
C THR A 160 -9.65 -26.88 -6.48
#